data_AF-A0A136KKL8-F1
#
_entry.id   AF-A0A136KKL8-F1
#
_cell.length_a   1.000
_cell.length_b   1.000
_cell.length_c   1.000
_cell.angle_alpha   90.00
_cell.angle_beta   90.00
_cell.angle_gamma   90.00
#
_symmetry.space_group_name_H-M   'P 1'
#
loop_
_entity.id
_entity.type
_entity.pdbx_description
1 polymer ?
#
loop_
_entity_poly.entity_id
_entity_poly.type
_entity_poly.pdbx_seq_one_letter_code
_entity_poly.pdbx_strand_id
1 'polypeptide(L)'
;MARTIFLHTNEDFGYYIYSPELFGYSPRYAMEYVQKEFRHKAIPFEKKPTTYLIMIPSLHNGVAEDMTWWKTEEVRIATSAASVHKIGSYVVEKYILSPEDIAVMSNPLLIQDIHFR
;
A
#
# COMPACT_ATOMS: atom_id res chain seq x y z
N MET A 1 3.15 11.46 -5.70
CA MET A 1 2.57 10.32 -4.97
C MET A 1 3.43 9.99 -3.75
N ALA A 2 4.60 9.35 -3.88
CA ALA A 2 5.45 8.99 -2.73
C ALA A 2 5.76 10.16 -1.78
N ARG A 3 6.33 11.26 -2.28
CA ARG A 3 6.62 12.47 -1.47
C ARG A 3 5.40 13.01 -0.71
N THR A 4 4.21 12.93 -1.29
CA THR A 4 2.97 13.32 -0.64
C THR A 4 2.70 12.43 0.58
N ILE A 5 2.85 11.11 0.44
CA ILE A 5 2.67 10.15 1.55
C ILE A 5 3.62 10.46 2.71
N PHE A 6 4.91 10.66 2.41
CA PHE A 6 5.94 11.00 3.42
C PHE A 6 5.70 12.36 4.11
N LEU A 7 4.99 13.30 3.48
CA LEU A 7 4.59 14.56 4.13
C LEU A 7 3.36 14.43 5.04
N HIS A 8 2.57 13.35 4.91
CA HIS A 8 1.36 13.11 5.69
C HIS A 8 1.58 12.22 6.92
N THR A 9 2.83 11.85 7.19
CA THR A 9 3.24 11.05 8.34
C THR A 9 4.57 11.56 8.87
N ASN A 10 4.76 11.47 10.20
CA ASN A 10 6.01 11.82 10.86
C ASN A 10 6.70 10.58 11.46
N GLU A 11 6.08 9.41 11.32
CA GLU A 11 6.49 8.16 11.93
C GLU A 11 6.70 7.07 10.87
N ASP A 12 7.41 6.02 11.26
CA ASP A 12 7.58 4.83 10.42
C ASP A 12 6.21 4.24 10.08
N PHE A 13 6.04 3.87 8.81
CA PHE A 13 4.76 3.40 8.30
C PHE A 13 4.92 2.19 7.40
N GLY A 14 3.90 1.35 7.40
CA GLY A 14 3.77 0.21 6.52
C GLY A 14 3.15 0.63 5.19
N TYR A 15 3.49 -0.04 4.10
CA TYR A 15 2.75 0.17 2.86
C TYR A 15 2.66 -1.09 2.00
N TYR A 16 1.56 -1.18 1.25
CA TYR A 16 1.33 -2.21 0.25
C TYR A 16 1.01 -1.54 -1.08
N ILE A 17 1.43 -2.18 -2.17
CA ILE A 17 1.15 -1.70 -3.53
C ILE A 17 0.30 -2.76 -4.23
N TYR A 18 -0.86 -2.35 -4.71
CA TYR A 18 -1.66 -3.15 -5.63
C TYR A 18 -1.46 -2.63 -7.05
N SER A 19 -0.97 -3.49 -7.93
CA SER A 19 -0.90 -3.22 -9.36
C SER A 19 -1.40 -4.44 -10.13
N PRO A 20 -2.45 -4.31 -10.95
CA PRO A 20 -2.97 -5.40 -11.77
C PRO A 20 -2.05 -5.75 -12.95
N GLU A 21 -1.03 -4.94 -13.24
CA GLU A 21 -0.06 -5.18 -14.30
C GLU A 21 1.38 -5.10 -13.75
N LEU A 22 2.37 -5.53 -14.56
CA LEU A 22 3.82 -5.45 -14.30
C LEU A 22 4.34 -4.02 -13.95
N PHE A 23 3.50 -3.00 -13.86
CA PHE A 23 3.87 -1.62 -13.55
C PHE A 23 3.93 -1.28 -12.05
N GLY A 24 3.73 -2.27 -11.16
CA GLY A 24 3.90 -2.12 -9.71
C GLY A 24 5.32 -1.71 -9.25
N TYR A 25 6.33 -1.83 -10.12
CA TYR A 25 7.72 -1.47 -9.80
C TYR A 25 7.94 0.03 -9.62
N SER A 26 7.32 0.84 -10.47
CA SER A 26 7.48 2.29 -10.47
C SER A 26 7.11 2.94 -9.12
N PRO A 27 5.96 2.61 -8.49
CA PRO A 27 5.63 3.16 -7.18
C PRO A 27 6.55 2.64 -6.06
N ARG A 28 7.03 1.39 -6.10
CA ARG A 28 7.96 0.87 -5.08
C ARG A 28 9.29 1.62 -5.12
N TYR A 29 9.88 1.77 -6.30
CA TYR A 29 11.13 2.52 -6.47
C TYR A 29 10.98 3.98 -6.02
N ALA A 30 9.83 4.60 -6.31
CA ALA A 30 9.54 5.95 -5.84
C ALA A 30 9.49 6.05 -4.31
N MET A 31 8.93 5.05 -3.61
CA MET A 31 8.92 5.00 -2.14
C MET A 31 10.33 4.85 -1.57
N GLU A 32 11.12 3.91 -2.10
CA GLU A 32 12.50 3.66 -1.67
C GLU A 32 13.42 4.87 -1.93
N TYR A 33 13.25 5.55 -3.06
CA TYR A 33 14.02 6.75 -3.38
C TYR A 33 13.68 7.92 -2.45
N VAL A 34 12.40 8.24 -2.32
CA VAL A 34 11.93 9.39 -1.52
C VAL A 34 12.24 9.20 -0.03
N GLN A 35 12.21 7.96 0.48
CA GLN A 35 12.55 7.68 1.87
C GLN A 35 13.92 8.24 2.27
N LYS A 36 14.89 8.33 1.34
CA LYS A 36 16.22 8.88 1.61
C LYS A 36 16.20 10.37 2.02
N GLU A 37 15.12 11.08 1.71
CA GLU A 37 14.91 12.49 2.06
C GLU A 37 14.24 12.67 3.44
N PHE A 38 13.76 11.60 4.08
CA PHE A 38 13.01 11.65 5.33
C PHE A 38 13.67 10.79 6.42
N ARG A 39 13.43 11.14 7.69
CA ARG A 39 13.99 10.38 8.84
C ARG A 39 13.21 9.11 9.17
N HIS A 40 11.91 9.08 8.87
CA HIS A 40 11.05 7.94 9.10
C HIS A 40 11.09 6.97 7.91
N LYS A 41 10.83 5.69 8.18
CA LYS A 41 10.93 4.60 7.21
C LYS A 41 9.57 4.20 6.67
N ALA A 42 9.51 3.94 5.36
CA ALA A 42 8.41 3.24 4.72
C ALA A 42 8.77 1.77 4.57
N ILE A 43 7.98 0.89 5.17
CA ILE A 43 8.29 -0.53 5.24
C ILE A 43 7.35 -1.27 4.27
N PRO A 44 7.88 -1.85 3.18
CA PRO A 44 7.06 -2.52 2.19
C PRO A 44 6.47 -3.82 2.75
N PHE A 45 5.23 -4.10 2.36
CA PHE A 45 4.49 -5.34 2.66
C PHE A 45 4.36 -5.68 4.14
N GLU A 46 4.43 -4.67 5.01
CA GLU A 46 4.29 -4.83 6.45
C GLU A 46 3.18 -3.91 6.98
N LYS A 47 2.41 -4.41 7.95
CA LYS A 47 1.46 -3.61 8.70
C LYS A 47 2.17 -2.88 9.84
N LYS A 48 1.95 -1.57 9.91
CA LYS A 48 2.33 -0.70 11.04
C LYS A 48 1.11 0.08 11.53
N PRO A 49 1.16 0.74 12.70
CA PRO A 49 0.05 1.56 13.21
C PRO A 49 -0.48 2.54 12.16
N THR A 50 0.42 3.18 11.40
CA THR A 50 0.07 3.83 10.15
C THR A 50 0.42 2.93 8.98
N THR A 51 -0.57 2.54 8.17
CA THR A 51 -0.36 1.74 6.96
C THR A 51 -1.03 2.38 5.75
N TYR A 52 -0.34 2.40 4.61
CA TYR A 52 -0.87 2.93 3.36
C TYR A 52 -1.08 1.83 2.32
N LEU A 53 -2.23 1.83 1.65
CA LEU A 53 -2.47 0.99 0.47
C LEU A 53 -2.43 1.87 -0.77
N ILE A 54 -1.46 1.60 -1.64
CA ILE A 54 -1.22 2.36 -2.87
C ILE A 54 -1.71 1.49 -4.03
N MET A 55 -2.84 1.86 -4.61
CA MET A 55 -3.52 1.05 -5.61
C MET A 55 -3.51 1.75 -6.96
N ILE A 56 -3.20 0.99 -8.00
CA ILE A 56 -3.33 1.43 -9.39
C ILE A 56 -4.61 0.79 -9.95
N PRO A 57 -5.68 1.56 -10.21
CA PRO A 57 -6.87 1.05 -10.87
C PRO A 57 -6.54 0.60 -12.29
N SER A 58 -6.90 -0.65 -12.61
CA SER A 58 -6.96 -1.10 -14.00
C SER A 58 -8.03 -0.30 -14.76
N LEU A 59 -7.91 -0.23 -16.08
CA LEU A 59 -8.83 0.50 -16.95
C LEU A 59 -10.13 -0.27 -17.23
N HIS A 60 -10.29 -1.51 -16.74
CA HIS A 60 -11.45 -2.37 -17.00
C HIS A 60 -12.49 -2.31 -15.89
N ASN A 61 -13.77 -2.46 -16.23
CA ASN A 61 -14.92 -2.17 -15.35
C ASN A 61 -15.08 -3.07 -14.09
N GLY A 62 -14.19 -4.04 -13.81
CA GLY A 62 -14.22 -4.94 -12.64
C GLY A 62 -13.32 -4.55 -11.44
N VAL A 63 -12.62 -3.42 -11.54
CA VAL A 63 -11.49 -3.04 -10.65
C VAL A 63 -11.83 -2.91 -9.16
N ALA A 64 -13.04 -2.46 -8.84
CA ALA A 64 -13.42 -2.21 -7.45
C ALA A 64 -13.54 -3.50 -6.63
N GLU A 65 -13.98 -4.59 -7.27
CA GLU A 65 -14.11 -5.89 -6.61
C GLU A 65 -12.74 -6.52 -6.37
N ASP A 66 -11.83 -6.50 -7.35
CA ASP A 66 -10.48 -7.05 -7.20
C ASP A 66 -9.67 -6.33 -6.12
N MET A 67 -9.77 -4.99 -6.06
CA MET A 67 -9.11 -4.21 -5.01
C MET A 67 -9.68 -4.51 -3.64
N THR A 68 -11.01 -4.61 -3.53
CA THR A 68 -11.66 -4.91 -2.25
C THR A 68 -11.24 -6.29 -1.77
N TRP A 69 -11.28 -7.30 -2.65
CA TRP A 69 -10.84 -8.65 -2.36
C TRP A 69 -9.36 -8.70 -1.95
N TRP A 70 -8.46 -8.02 -2.68
CA TRP A 70 -7.05 -7.96 -2.31
C TRP A 70 -6.85 -7.30 -0.92
N LYS A 71 -7.60 -6.24 -0.61
CA LYS A 71 -7.52 -5.61 0.71
C LYS A 71 -7.96 -6.55 1.84
N THR A 72 -9.06 -7.27 1.65
CA THR A 72 -9.66 -8.11 2.70
C THR A 72 -9.03 -9.49 2.82
N GLU A 73 -8.64 -10.13 1.72
CA GLU A 73 -8.14 -11.50 1.72
C GLU A 73 -6.62 -11.58 1.72
N GLU A 74 -5.96 -10.72 0.93
CA GLU A 74 -4.51 -10.74 0.75
C GLU A 74 -3.80 -9.89 1.81
N VAL A 75 -4.15 -8.61 1.91
CA VAL A 75 -3.58 -7.72 2.94
C VAL A 75 -4.19 -7.98 4.31
N ARG A 76 -5.46 -8.43 4.35
CA ARG A 76 -6.25 -8.70 5.56
C ARG A 76 -6.46 -7.48 6.43
N ILE A 77 -6.92 -6.38 5.81
CA ILE A 77 -7.37 -5.18 6.53
C ILE A 77 -8.89 -5.11 6.38
N ALA A 78 -9.60 -5.36 7.48
CA ALA A 78 -11.06 -5.28 7.54
C ALA A 78 -11.56 -3.88 7.96
N THR A 79 -10.68 -3.07 8.55
CA THR A 79 -10.98 -1.71 9.00
C THR A 79 -11.23 -0.79 7.80
N SER A 80 -12.04 0.26 7.98
CA SER A 80 -12.23 1.29 6.95
C SER A 80 -11.01 2.21 6.85
N ALA A 81 -10.78 2.76 5.66
CA ALA A 81 -9.71 3.73 5.44
C ALA A 81 -10.00 5.02 6.21
N ALA A 82 -9.00 5.51 6.95
CA ALA A 82 -9.05 6.80 7.64
C ALA A 82 -9.05 7.97 6.65
N SER A 83 -8.39 7.82 5.50
CA SER A 83 -8.49 8.76 4.39
C SER A 83 -8.24 8.08 3.05
N VAL A 84 -8.81 8.66 1.99
CA VAL A 84 -8.61 8.22 0.60
C VAL A 84 -8.19 9.41 -0.24
N HIS A 85 -7.07 9.28 -0.94
CA HIS A 85 -6.52 10.34 -1.79
C HIS A 85 -6.28 9.80 -3.20
N LYS A 86 -6.80 10.51 -4.20
CA LYS A 86 -6.47 10.24 -5.60
C LYS A 86 -5.30 11.12 -6.03
N ILE A 87 -4.19 10.51 -6.43
CA ILE A 87 -2.98 11.22 -6.88
C ILE A 87 -2.65 10.76 -8.31
N GLY A 88 -3.14 11.50 -9.30
CA GLY A 88 -3.05 11.09 -10.70
C GLY A 88 -3.88 9.82 -10.95
N SER A 89 -3.23 8.77 -11.47
CA SER A 89 -3.84 7.45 -11.63
C SER A 89 -3.91 6.64 -10.34
N TYR A 90 -3.16 7.01 -9.28
CA TYR A 90 -3.10 6.23 -8.05
C TYR A 90 -4.25 6.56 -7.11
N VAL A 91 -4.77 5.54 -6.43
CA VAL A 91 -5.62 5.66 -5.24
C VAL A 91 -4.77 5.29 -4.03
N VAL A 92 -4.63 6.20 -3.08
CA VAL A 92 -3.87 5.99 -1.85
C VAL A 92 -4.84 6.02 -0.68
N GLU A 93 -4.97 4.89 0.01
CA GLU A 93 -5.79 4.76 1.21
C GLU A 93 -4.88 4.72 2.43
N LYS A 94 -5.20 5.54 3.45
CA LYS A 94 -4.51 5.55 4.74
C LYS A 94 -5.32 4.75 5.74
N TYR A 95 -4.65 3.90 6.50
CA TYR A 95 -5.23 3.11 7.58
C TYR A 95 -4.51 3.41 8.90
N ILE A 96 -5.30 3.48 9.96
CA ILE A 96 -4.84 3.50 11.34
C ILE A 96 -5.20 2.15 11.94
N LEU A 97 -4.21 1.30 12.14
CA LEU A 97 -4.40 -0.09 12.54
C LEU A 97 -4.22 -0.25 14.05
N SER A 98 -5.10 -1.06 14.66
CA SER A 98 -4.94 -1.47 16.04
C SER A 98 -3.86 -2.55 16.20
N PRO A 99 -3.35 -2.82 17.41
CA PRO A 99 -2.45 -3.94 17.64
C PRO A 99 -3.04 -5.30 17.20
N GLU A 100 -4.36 -5.46 17.31
CA GLU A 100 -5.08 -6.66 16.88
C GLU A 100 -5.03 -6.81 15.35
N ASP A 101 -5.22 -5.72 14.60
CA ASP A 101 -5.16 -5.71 13.13
C ASP A 101 -3.75 -6.01 12.59
N ILE A 102 -2.72 -5.53 13.30
CA ILE A 102 -1.31 -5.75 12.97
C ILE A 102 -0.93 -7.21 13.23
N ALA A 103 -1.48 -7.83 14.28
CA ALA A 103 -1.24 -9.24 14.60
C ALA A 103 -1.79 -10.20 13.54
N VAL A 104 -2.82 -9.79 12.79
CA VAL A 104 -3.31 -10.54 11.62
C VAL A 104 -2.29 -10.42 10.48
N MET A 105 -1.46 -11.45 10.32
CA MET A 105 -0.50 -11.50 9.22
C MET A 105 -1.21 -11.45 7.86
N SER A 106 -0.72 -10.61 6.95
CA SER A 106 -1.08 -10.65 5.53
C SER A 106 -0.73 -12.00 4.90
N ASN A 107 -1.28 -12.30 3.71
CA ASN A 107 -0.97 -13.54 3.01
C ASN A 107 0.56 -13.70 2.84
N PRO A 108 1.18 -14.76 3.37
CA PRO A 108 2.62 -14.97 3.23
C PRO A 108 3.06 -15.22 1.78
N LEU A 109 2.12 -15.59 0.90
CA LEU A 109 2.35 -15.79 -0.53
C LEU A 109 2.07 -14.53 -1.36
N LEU A 110 1.77 -13.41 -0.70
CA LEU A 110 1.60 -12.14 -1.38
C LEU A 110 2.88 -11.85 -2.15
N ILE A 111 2.75 -11.50 -3.43
CA ILE A 111 3.91 -11.26 -4.29
C ILE A 111 4.64 -10.02 -3.77
N GLN A 112 5.72 -10.25 -3.02
CA GLN A 112 6.56 -9.23 -2.42
C GLN A 112 7.69 -8.79 -3.36
N ASP A 113 7.86 -9.49 -4.48
CA ASP A 113 8.97 -9.26 -5.41
C ASP A 113 8.65 -9.67 -6.85
N ILE A 114 9.54 -9.30 -7.77
CA ILE A 114 9.48 -9.61 -9.20
C ILE A 114 9.59 -11.12 -9.40
N HIS A 115 8.58 -11.76 -10.00
CA HIS A 115 8.78 -13.07 -10.64
C HIS A 115 9.30 -12.86 -12.06
N PHE A 116 10.62 -12.89 -12.26
CA PHE A 116 11.17 -13.06 -13.60
C PHE A 116 10.82 -14.47 -14.08
N ARG A 117 10.08 -14.57 -15.19
CA ARG A 117 9.94 -15.80 -15.98
C ARG A 117 10.66 -15.60 -17.31
#